data_AF-A0A9J7LDL2-F1
#
_entry.id   AF-A0A9J7LDL2-F1
#
_cell.length_a   1.000
_cell.length_b   1.000
_cell.length_c   1.000
_cell.angle_alpha   90.00
_cell.angle_beta   90.00
_cell.angle_gamma   90.00
#
_symmetry.space_group_name_H-M   'P 1'
#
loop_
_entity.id
_entity.type
_entity.pdbx_description
1 polymer ?
#
loop_
_entity_poly.entity_id
_entity_poly.type
_entity_poly.pdbx_seq_one_letter_code
_entity_poly.pdbx_strand_id
1 'polypeptide(L)'
;MEERHQRLLRQKSSKLAEGLSEIVSEVTYALFEKGDITFEQRELVEGGRENADKARRLLRVLPTGGPTAFRDLQDAVRDRNRDLSDILEEESQLVDFTMAESEHGILDDPRRLSWEKIKRDTPVSPSQLVAKHQEKIAEQVSWLEERICTLQDDTEALVQELCGLRQDCRKVEKDISMVKGEKKGMCMRLSCISTPCRRAILAIGYGRKGHGTAETNGYSGEF
;
A
#
# COMPACT_ATOMS: atom_id res chain seq x y z
N MET A 1 20.38 20.11 -4.35
CA MET A 1 20.48 18.69 -4.76
C MET A 1 21.81 18.42 -5.47
N GLU A 2 22.43 17.26 -5.28
CA GLU A 2 23.67 16.87 -5.98
C GLU A 2 23.45 16.64 -7.49
N GLU A 3 24.44 16.97 -8.32
CA GLU A 3 24.34 16.83 -9.78
C GLU A 3 24.00 15.40 -10.24
N ARG A 4 24.48 14.39 -9.53
CA ARG A 4 24.19 12.97 -9.85
C ARG A 4 22.71 12.66 -9.78
N HIS A 5 22.03 13.11 -8.73
CA HIS A 5 20.59 12.92 -8.55
C HIS A 5 19.81 13.69 -9.62
N GLN A 6 20.27 14.87 -10.01
CA GLN A 6 19.64 15.62 -11.10
C GLN A 6 19.76 14.91 -12.45
N ARG A 7 20.91 14.30 -12.75
CA ARG A 7 21.10 13.51 -13.99
C ARG A 7 20.20 12.28 -13.99
N LEU A 8 20.12 11.57 -12.86
CA LEU A 8 19.26 10.40 -12.69
C LEU A 8 17.78 10.76 -12.95
N LEU A 9 17.30 11.82 -12.31
CA LEU A 9 15.92 12.30 -12.50
C LEU A 9 15.64 12.69 -13.96
N ARG A 10 16.60 13.29 -14.66
CA ARG A 10 16.44 13.63 -16.09
C ARG A 10 16.40 12.38 -16.97
N GLN A 11 17.32 11.45 -16.76
CA GLN A 11 17.47 10.23 -17.57
C GLN A 11 16.25 9.30 -17.44
N LYS A 12 15.66 9.21 -16.25
CA LYS A 12 14.55 8.28 -15.95
C LYS A 12 13.21 8.97 -15.77
N SER A 13 13.12 10.25 -16.13
CA SER A 13 11.93 11.08 -15.93
C SER A 13 10.64 10.47 -16.48
N SER A 14 10.67 9.73 -17.60
CA SER A 14 9.46 9.13 -18.17
C SER A 14 8.94 7.97 -17.32
N LYS A 15 9.82 7.05 -16.91
CA LYS A 15 9.47 5.89 -16.08
C LYS A 15 9.03 6.32 -14.68
N LEU A 16 9.76 7.28 -14.10
CA LEU A 16 9.41 7.85 -12.80
C LEU A 16 8.09 8.60 -12.86
N ALA A 17 7.81 9.36 -13.93
CA ALA A 17 6.54 10.07 -14.05
C ALA A 17 5.33 9.12 -14.17
N GLU A 18 5.50 7.97 -14.81
CA GLU A 18 4.45 6.95 -14.92
C GLU A 18 4.17 6.32 -13.55
N GLY A 19 5.21 5.90 -12.83
CA GLY A 19 5.06 5.33 -11.49
C GLY A 19 4.54 6.34 -10.45
N LEU A 20 4.99 7.60 -10.53
CA LEU A 20 4.53 8.66 -9.64
C LEU A 20 3.11 9.13 -9.97
N SER A 21 2.54 8.79 -11.13
CA SER A 21 1.23 9.31 -11.55
C SER A 21 0.09 8.96 -10.59
N GLU A 22 0.17 7.86 -9.86
CA GLU A 22 -0.86 7.51 -8.88
C GLU A 22 -0.71 8.26 -7.56
N ILE A 23 0.53 8.60 -7.17
CA ILE A 23 0.87 9.14 -5.84
C ILE A 23 1.38 10.59 -5.85
N VAL A 24 1.42 11.24 -7.02
CA VAL A 24 2.07 12.55 -7.19
C VAL A 24 1.53 13.63 -6.26
N SER A 25 0.22 13.67 -6.02
CA SER A 25 -0.40 14.68 -5.16
C SER A 25 0.06 14.54 -3.71
N GLU A 26 0.18 13.31 -3.23
CA GLU A 26 0.62 13.01 -1.87
C GLU A 26 2.12 13.31 -1.69
N VAL A 27 2.93 12.87 -2.67
CA VAL A 27 4.38 13.14 -2.67
C VAL A 27 4.66 14.64 -2.74
N THR A 28 3.91 15.38 -3.56
CA THR A 28 4.04 16.84 -3.65
C THR A 28 3.69 17.50 -2.31
N TYR A 29 2.63 17.05 -1.64
CA TYR A 29 2.24 17.57 -0.35
C TYR A 29 3.29 17.28 0.74
N ALA A 30 3.83 16.06 0.78
CA ALA A 30 4.89 15.69 1.72
C ALA A 30 6.17 16.53 1.52
N LEU A 31 6.58 16.78 0.28
CA LEU A 31 7.72 17.65 -0.04
C LEU A 31 7.47 19.11 0.35
N PHE A 32 6.22 19.57 0.26
CA PHE A 32 5.84 20.91 0.69
C PHE A 32 5.90 21.06 2.21
N GLU A 33 5.39 20.07 2.96
CA GLU A 33 5.45 20.08 4.44
C GLU A 33 6.90 20.06 4.96
N LYS A 34 7.79 19.36 4.26
CA LYS A 34 9.23 19.34 4.57
C LYS A 34 9.99 20.59 4.13
N GLY A 35 9.37 21.46 3.33
CA GLY A 35 9.95 22.71 2.85
C GLY A 35 10.92 22.55 1.67
N ASP A 36 10.91 21.40 1.00
CA ASP A 36 11.76 21.13 -0.17
C ASP A 36 11.22 21.79 -1.44
N ILE A 37 9.92 22.11 -1.47
CA ILE A 37 9.28 22.87 -2.53
C ILE A 37 8.52 24.08 -1.97
N THR A 38 8.55 25.18 -2.70
CA THR A 38 7.81 26.41 -2.34
C THR A 38 6.33 26.30 -2.71
N PHE A 39 5.53 27.25 -2.21
CA PHE A 39 4.11 27.33 -2.57
C PHE A 39 3.89 27.50 -4.08
N GLU A 40 4.66 28.39 -4.73
CA GLU A 40 4.58 28.63 -6.19
C GLU A 40 4.92 27.36 -7.00
N GLN A 41 5.90 26.61 -6.51
CA GLN A 41 6.33 25.34 -7.11
C GLN A 41 5.25 24.27 -7.02
N ARG A 42 4.59 24.17 -5.86
CA ARG A 42 3.43 23.29 -5.67
C ARG A 42 2.29 23.66 -6.61
N GLU A 43 1.95 24.94 -6.71
CA GLU A 43 0.88 25.41 -7.60
C GLU A 43 1.19 25.12 -9.08
N LEU A 44 2.45 25.27 -9.49
CA LEU A 44 2.91 24.89 -10.83
C LEU A 44 2.69 23.40 -11.13
N VAL A 45 2.94 22.55 -10.14
CA VAL A 45 2.74 21.09 -10.23
C VAL A 45 1.25 20.76 -10.27
N GLU A 46 0.44 21.34 -9.37
CA GLU A 46 -1.00 21.09 -9.30
C GLU A 46 -1.78 21.58 -10.53
N GLY A 47 -1.26 22.59 -11.24
CA GLY A 47 -1.83 23.09 -12.50
C GLY A 47 -1.74 22.11 -13.69
N GLY A 48 -1.18 20.91 -13.52
CA GLY A 48 -1.26 19.84 -14.52
C GLY A 48 -2.66 19.22 -14.59
N ARG A 49 -3.18 18.96 -15.80
CA ARG A 49 -4.48 18.30 -15.99
C ARG A 49 -4.45 16.83 -15.61
N GLU A 50 -3.39 16.13 -16.00
CA GLU A 50 -3.20 14.71 -15.77
C GLU A 50 -2.12 14.47 -14.72
N ASN A 51 -2.25 13.40 -13.94
CA ASN A 51 -1.27 13.12 -12.89
C ASN A 51 0.13 12.80 -13.43
N ALA A 52 0.22 12.20 -14.63
CA ALA A 52 1.50 12.01 -15.31
C ALA A 52 2.19 13.35 -15.64
N ASP A 53 1.41 14.35 -16.04
CA ASP A 53 1.92 15.71 -16.27
C ASP A 53 2.34 16.38 -14.97
N LYS A 54 1.56 16.22 -13.90
CA LYS A 54 1.94 16.69 -12.56
C LYS A 54 3.26 16.06 -12.13
N ALA A 55 3.44 14.76 -12.34
CA ALA A 55 4.67 14.06 -11.97
C ALA A 55 5.88 14.56 -12.76
N ARG A 56 5.72 14.80 -14.07
CA ARG A 56 6.78 15.42 -14.89
C ARG A 56 7.13 16.83 -14.43
N ARG A 57 6.14 17.62 -14.01
CA ARG A 57 6.37 18.96 -13.46
C ARG A 57 7.10 18.89 -12.13
N LEU A 58 6.70 17.99 -11.24
CA LEU A 58 7.36 17.77 -9.96
C LEU A 58 8.84 17.42 -10.17
N LEU A 59 9.14 16.46 -11.06
CA LEU A 59 10.51 16.04 -11.39
C LEU A 59 11.36 17.17 -12.02
N ARG A 60 10.73 18.16 -12.67
CA ARG A 60 11.44 19.35 -13.18
C ARG A 60 11.76 20.38 -12.11
N VAL A 61 10.94 20.47 -11.08
CA VAL A 61 11.06 21.45 -10.00
C VAL A 61 11.98 20.94 -8.89
N LEU A 62 11.97 19.64 -8.63
CA LEU A 62 12.81 18.95 -7.65
C LEU A 62 14.30 19.34 -7.64
N PRO A 63 14.99 19.48 -8.79
CA PRO A 63 16.39 19.92 -8.83
C PRO A 63 16.66 21.29 -8.21
N THR A 64 15.64 22.16 -8.16
CA THR A 64 15.69 23.48 -7.52
C THR A 64 15.37 23.43 -6.03
N GLY A 65 14.77 22.32 -5.58
CA GLY A 65 14.65 21.99 -4.16
C GLY A 65 16.02 21.73 -3.55
N GLY A 66 16.12 21.90 -2.23
CA GLY A 66 17.38 21.89 -1.48
C GLY A 66 18.27 20.65 -1.66
N PRO A 67 19.39 20.55 -0.93
CA PRO A 67 20.24 19.36 -0.95
C PRO A 67 19.50 18.08 -0.49
N THR A 68 18.46 18.23 0.34
CA THR A 68 17.67 17.15 0.95
C THR A 68 16.51 16.65 0.08
N ALA A 69 16.02 17.48 -0.85
CA ALA A 69 14.83 17.21 -1.66
C ALA A 69 14.80 15.84 -2.37
N PHE A 70 15.96 15.29 -2.75
CA PHE A 70 16.01 13.93 -3.34
C PHE A 70 15.75 12.83 -2.30
N ARG A 71 16.32 12.96 -1.10
CA ARG A 71 16.10 12.01 -0.01
C ARG A 71 14.66 12.08 0.47
N ASP A 72 14.13 13.29 0.59
CA ASP A 72 12.75 13.49 1.01
C ASP A 72 11.74 13.00 -0.02
N LEU A 73 12.08 13.08 -1.31
CA LEU A 73 11.35 12.41 -2.38
C LEU A 73 11.40 10.89 -2.22
N GLN A 74 12.60 10.32 -1.99
CA GLN A 74 12.74 8.88 -1.79
C GLN A 74 11.93 8.39 -0.60
N ASP A 75 11.98 9.10 0.53
CA ASP A 75 11.19 8.76 1.72
C ASP A 75 9.69 8.82 1.42
N ALA A 76 9.23 9.90 0.76
CA ALA A 76 7.82 10.05 0.40
C ALA A 76 7.33 8.98 -0.59
N VAL A 77 8.19 8.54 -1.51
CA VAL A 77 7.90 7.44 -2.45
C VAL A 77 7.94 6.10 -1.73
N ARG A 78 8.89 5.87 -0.83
CA ARG A 78 9.06 4.62 -0.08
C ARG A 78 7.85 4.27 0.77
N ASP A 79 7.22 5.27 1.38
CA ASP A 79 6.02 5.09 2.20
C ASP A 79 4.78 4.65 1.40
N ARG A 80 4.79 4.84 0.07
CA ARG A 80 3.61 4.65 -0.79
C ARG A 80 3.80 3.65 -1.92
N ASN A 81 4.99 3.56 -2.48
CA ASN A 81 5.31 2.68 -3.60
C ASN A 81 6.74 2.12 -3.43
N ARG A 82 6.80 0.95 -2.79
CA ARG A 82 8.05 0.25 -2.48
C ARG A 82 8.84 -0.11 -3.74
N ASP A 83 8.15 -0.56 -4.78
CA ASP A 83 8.78 -0.98 -6.04
C ASP A 83 9.49 0.19 -6.74
N LEU A 84 8.90 1.39 -6.70
CA LEU A 84 9.56 2.59 -7.23
C LEU A 84 10.72 3.08 -6.36
N SER A 85 10.62 2.89 -5.04
CA SER A 85 11.73 3.19 -4.14
C SER A 85 12.93 2.29 -4.42
N ASP A 86 12.69 0.99 -4.64
CA ASP A 86 13.76 0.03 -4.93
C ASP A 86 14.49 0.39 -6.24
N ILE A 87 13.77 0.83 -7.27
CA ILE A 87 14.36 1.32 -8.54
C ILE A 87 15.21 2.59 -8.32
N LEU A 88 14.72 3.53 -7.50
CA LEU A 88 15.46 4.76 -7.19
C LEU A 88 16.71 4.49 -6.34
N GLU A 89 16.66 3.48 -5.47
CA GLU A 89 17.75 3.11 -4.56
C GLU A 89 18.84 2.32 -5.30
N GLU A 90 18.47 1.31 -6.09
CA GLU A 90 19.40 0.52 -6.91
C GLU A 90 20.18 1.41 -7.89
N GLU A 91 19.50 2.35 -8.56
CA GLU A 91 20.17 3.23 -9.52
C GLU A 91 21.02 4.32 -8.85
N SER A 92 20.70 4.74 -7.62
CA SER A 92 21.58 5.65 -6.87
C SER A 92 22.93 5.01 -6.52
N GLN A 93 22.95 3.69 -6.27
CA GLN A 93 24.16 2.93 -5.95
C GLN A 93 25.01 2.61 -7.19
N LEU A 94 24.41 2.41 -8.36
CA LEU A 94 25.11 2.12 -9.63
C LEU A 94 25.89 3.33 -10.19
N VAL A 95 25.43 4.56 -9.92
CA VAL A 95 26.14 5.78 -10.35
C VAL A 95 27.43 5.98 -9.55
N ASP A 96 27.52 5.48 -8.32
CA ASP A 96 28.73 5.54 -7.51
C ASP A 96 29.87 4.66 -8.05
N PHE A 97 29.54 3.64 -8.85
CA PHE A 97 30.54 2.74 -9.46
C PHE A 97 31.12 3.28 -10.78
N THR A 98 30.37 4.09 -11.52
CA THR A 98 30.70 4.43 -12.93
C THR A 98 31.47 5.73 -13.13
N MET A 99 31.65 6.56 -12.09
CA MET A 99 32.48 7.79 -12.18
C MET A 99 33.95 7.56 -11.81
N ALA A 100 34.33 6.35 -11.36
CA ALA A 100 35.73 6.01 -11.07
C ALA A 100 36.59 5.78 -12.33
N GLU A 101 35.98 5.68 -13.53
CA GLU A 101 36.68 5.22 -14.74
C GLU A 101 36.78 6.25 -15.88
N SER A 102 36.16 7.44 -15.79
CA SER A 102 36.06 8.34 -16.98
C SER A 102 36.90 9.62 -16.96
N GLU A 103 37.86 9.81 -16.05
CA GLU A 103 38.80 10.94 -16.11
C GLU A 103 40.24 10.49 -16.40
N HIS A 104 40.49 10.00 -17.62
CA HIS A 104 41.84 9.91 -18.20
C HIS A 104 41.87 10.60 -19.57
N GLY A 105 41.77 11.92 -19.54
CA GLY A 105 42.03 12.82 -20.67
C GLY A 105 43.35 13.56 -20.45
N ILE A 106 44.38 13.10 -21.16
CA ILE A 106 45.70 13.68 -21.47
C ILE A 106 45.84 15.18 -21.13
N LEU A 107 46.57 15.51 -20.06
CA LEU A 107 47.31 16.76 -19.93
C LEU A 107 48.49 16.56 -18.95
N ASP A 108 49.71 16.76 -19.43
CA ASP A 108 50.94 16.76 -18.63
C ASP A 108 50.91 17.90 -17.58
N ASP A 109 50.86 17.57 -16.28
CA ASP A 109 50.95 18.55 -15.18
C ASP A 109 51.80 18.00 -14.02
N PRO A 110 52.68 18.80 -13.37
CA PRO A 110 53.79 18.37 -12.53
C PRO A 110 53.38 17.99 -11.10
N ARG A 111 52.19 17.38 -10.93
CA ARG A 111 51.70 16.85 -9.63
C ARG A 111 52.22 15.44 -9.31
N ARG A 112 53.15 14.91 -10.12
CA ARG A 112 53.74 13.57 -9.96
C ARG A 112 54.60 13.40 -8.70
N LEU A 113 54.87 14.48 -7.96
CA LEU A 113 55.64 14.44 -6.70
C LEU A 113 54.77 14.49 -5.43
N SER A 114 53.44 14.66 -5.55
CA SER A 114 52.53 14.69 -4.38
C SER A 114 52.05 13.29 -3.96
N TRP A 115 51.95 12.36 -4.89
CA TRP A 115 51.41 11.02 -4.62
C TRP A 115 52.36 10.12 -3.82
N GLU A 116 53.66 10.36 -3.86
CA GLU A 116 54.63 9.66 -3.00
C GLU A 116 54.62 10.14 -1.54
N LYS A 117 54.06 11.33 -1.28
CA LYS A 117 53.95 11.88 0.08
C LYS A 117 52.65 11.45 0.76
N ILE A 118 51.58 11.18 0.01
CA ILE A 118 50.29 10.69 0.53
C ILE A 118 50.33 9.19 0.84
N LYS A 119 51.17 8.39 0.16
CA LYS A 119 51.32 6.95 0.45
C LYS A 119 51.94 6.62 1.82
N ARG A 120 52.45 7.61 2.57
CA ARG A 120 53.11 7.36 3.87
C ARG A 120 52.18 7.40 5.08
N ASP A 121 50.96 7.94 4.96
CA ASP A 121 50.11 8.19 6.14
C ASP A 121 48.75 7.46 6.18
N THR A 122 48.52 6.46 5.31
CA THR A 122 47.41 5.50 5.51
C THR A 122 47.89 4.07 5.38
N PRO A 123 48.06 3.33 6.50
CA PRO A 123 48.67 2.00 6.53
C PRO A 123 47.63 0.90 6.33
N VAL A 124 46.70 1.06 5.39
CA VAL A 124 45.72 0.01 5.07
C VAL A 124 45.91 -0.39 3.62
N SER A 125 46.52 -1.55 3.42
CA SER A 125 46.65 -2.15 2.09
C SER A 125 45.24 -2.33 1.50
N PRO A 126 45.01 -2.09 0.19
CA PRO A 126 43.72 -2.33 -0.46
C PRO A 126 43.11 -3.70 -0.13
N SER A 127 43.94 -4.72 0.06
CA SER A 127 43.52 -6.07 0.48
C SER A 127 42.88 -6.11 1.88
N GLN A 128 43.33 -5.27 2.82
CA GLN A 128 42.76 -5.17 4.16
C GLN A 128 41.42 -4.44 4.15
N LEU A 129 41.25 -3.45 3.28
CA LEU A 129 39.99 -2.75 3.12
C LEU A 129 38.92 -3.66 2.51
N VAL A 130 39.30 -4.43 1.47
CA VAL A 130 38.43 -5.45 0.87
C VAL A 130 38.03 -6.51 1.92
N ALA A 131 38.97 -7.00 2.72
CA ALA A 131 38.66 -7.96 3.78
C ALA A 131 37.66 -7.41 4.81
N LYS A 132 37.83 -6.14 5.23
CA LYS A 132 36.90 -5.48 6.17
C LYS A 132 35.50 -5.29 5.59
N HIS A 133 35.40 -4.96 4.30
CA HIS A 133 34.11 -4.87 3.62
C HIS A 133 33.45 -6.25 3.45
N GLN A 134 34.23 -7.28 3.14
CA GLN A 134 33.75 -8.66 3.05
C GLN A 134 33.19 -9.16 4.39
N GLU A 135 33.87 -8.87 5.51
CA GLU A 135 33.40 -9.21 6.86
C GLU A 135 32.07 -8.52 7.17
N LYS A 136 31.96 -7.21 6.90
CA LYS A 136 30.70 -6.48 7.11
C LYS A 136 29.55 -7.03 6.26
N ILE A 137 29.83 -7.40 5.01
CA ILE A 137 28.82 -8.02 4.13
C ILE A 137 28.40 -9.38 4.70
N ALA A 138 29.35 -10.18 5.20
CA ALA A 138 29.05 -11.49 5.80
C ALA A 138 28.16 -11.35 7.05
N GLU A 139 28.42 -10.36 7.92
CA GLU A 139 27.56 -10.07 9.07
C GLU A 139 26.15 -9.66 8.64
N GLN A 140 26.02 -8.81 7.63
CA GLN A 140 24.73 -8.39 7.10
C GLN A 140 23.95 -9.56 6.49
N VAL A 141 24.62 -10.44 5.75
CA VAL A 141 24.01 -11.65 5.19
C VAL A 141 23.53 -12.58 6.30
N SER A 142 24.36 -12.82 7.32
CA SER A 142 23.97 -13.66 8.45
C SER A 142 22.75 -13.13 9.20
N TRP A 143 22.69 -11.81 9.43
CA TRP A 143 21.52 -11.18 10.06
C TRP A 143 20.25 -11.28 9.19
N LEU A 144 20.39 -11.13 7.87
CA LEU A 144 19.27 -11.29 6.94
C LEU A 144 18.77 -12.74 6.90
N GLU A 145 19.66 -13.72 6.92
CA GLU A 145 19.31 -15.14 6.96
C GLU A 145 18.52 -15.49 8.23
N GLU A 146 18.96 -15.03 9.40
CA GLU A 146 18.22 -15.22 10.66
C GLU A 146 16.83 -14.59 10.57
N ARG A 147 16.73 -13.37 10.01
CA ARG A 147 15.44 -12.69 9.87
C ARG A 147 14.51 -13.38 8.88
N ILE A 148 15.04 -13.93 7.79
CA ILE A 148 14.26 -14.74 6.84
C ILE A 148 13.69 -15.97 7.54
N CYS A 149 14.48 -16.68 8.35
CA CYS A 149 14.00 -17.81 9.13
C CYS A 149 12.85 -17.42 10.08
N THR A 150 13.00 -16.32 10.83
CA THR A 150 11.92 -15.86 11.74
C THR A 150 10.63 -15.51 10.98
N LEU A 151 10.74 -14.86 9.81
CA LEU A 151 9.57 -14.53 9.00
C LEU A 151 8.91 -15.77 8.38
N GLN A 152 9.70 -16.80 8.07
CA GLN A 152 9.16 -18.08 7.60
C GLN A 152 8.35 -18.76 8.71
N ASP A 153 8.89 -18.82 9.93
CA ASP A 153 8.18 -19.38 11.09
C ASP A 153 6.87 -18.63 11.38
N ASP A 154 6.90 -17.29 11.36
CA ASP A 154 5.71 -16.46 11.55
C ASP A 154 4.66 -16.70 10.45
N THR A 155 5.11 -16.84 9.20
CA THR A 155 4.23 -17.13 8.07
C THR A 155 3.58 -18.50 8.21
N GLU A 156 4.33 -19.52 8.64
CA GLU A 156 3.80 -20.86 8.90
C GLU A 156 2.78 -20.86 10.04
N ALA A 157 3.03 -20.12 11.12
CA ALA A 157 2.09 -19.96 12.22
C ALA A 157 0.77 -19.33 11.75
N LEU A 158 0.83 -18.24 10.98
CA LEU A 158 -0.35 -17.59 10.40
C LEU A 158 -1.13 -18.51 9.46
N VAL A 159 -0.44 -19.34 8.66
CA VAL A 159 -1.08 -20.34 7.79
C VAL A 159 -1.85 -21.38 8.62
N GLN A 160 -1.31 -21.81 9.76
CA GLN A 160 -2.00 -22.73 10.66
C GLN A 160 -3.24 -22.10 11.29
N GLU A 161 -3.15 -20.85 11.75
CA GLU A 161 -4.29 -20.12 12.30
C GLU A 161 -5.43 -19.95 11.27
N LEU A 162 -5.09 -19.55 10.04
CA LEU A 162 -6.07 -19.44 8.95
C LEU A 162 -6.74 -20.78 8.63
N CYS A 163 -5.99 -21.89 8.70
CA CYS A 163 -6.55 -23.23 8.54
C CYS A 163 -7.56 -23.56 9.65
N GLY A 164 -7.26 -23.19 10.90
CA GLY A 164 -8.16 -23.33 12.04
C GLY A 164 -9.45 -22.51 11.85
N LEU A 165 -9.32 -21.23 11.53
CA LEU A 165 -10.46 -20.35 11.29
C LEU A 165 -11.35 -20.84 10.15
N ARG A 166 -10.75 -21.40 9.08
CA ARG A 166 -11.49 -22.00 7.97
C ARG A 166 -12.30 -23.24 8.40
N GLN A 167 -11.82 -24.02 9.37
CA GLN A 167 -12.60 -25.13 9.93
C GLN A 167 -13.78 -24.62 10.76
N ASP A 168 -13.55 -23.59 11.57
CA ASP A 168 -14.61 -22.98 12.38
C ASP A 168 -15.72 -22.36 11.52
N CYS A 169 -15.37 -21.64 10.45
CA CYS A 169 -16.35 -21.12 9.49
C CYS A 169 -17.24 -22.25 8.91
N ARG A 170 -16.65 -23.38 8.53
CA ARG A 170 -17.41 -24.55 8.02
C ARG A 170 -18.32 -25.16 9.09
N LYS A 171 -17.94 -25.12 10.36
CA LYS A 171 -18.78 -25.58 11.47
C LYS A 171 -19.99 -24.65 11.63
N VAL A 172 -19.76 -23.34 11.66
CA VAL A 172 -20.82 -22.33 11.74
C VAL A 172 -21.79 -22.44 10.55
N GLU A 173 -21.30 -22.66 9.34
CA GLU A 173 -22.15 -22.87 8.15
C GLU A 173 -23.09 -24.08 8.29
N LYS A 174 -22.60 -25.17 8.89
CA LYS A 174 -23.42 -26.36 9.19
C LYS A 174 -24.47 -26.04 10.25
N ASP A 175 -24.09 -25.35 11.32
CA ASP A 175 -25.01 -24.96 12.40
C ASP A 175 -26.12 -24.03 11.87
N ILE A 176 -25.78 -23.05 11.03
CA ILE A 176 -26.74 -22.18 10.34
C ILE A 176 -27.72 -23.00 9.50
N SER A 177 -27.23 -24.01 8.79
CA SER A 177 -28.06 -24.87 7.94
C SER A 177 -29.04 -25.71 8.78
N MET A 178 -28.58 -26.23 9.93
CA MET A 178 -29.42 -26.96 10.87
C MET A 178 -30.53 -26.07 11.45
N VAL A 179 -30.18 -24.89 11.95
CA VAL A 179 -31.15 -23.91 12.50
C VAL A 179 -32.18 -23.49 11.44
N LYS A 180 -31.76 -23.29 10.18
CA LYS A 180 -32.70 -23.03 9.07
C LYS A 180 -33.68 -24.20 8.87
N GLY A 181 -33.22 -25.44 9.01
CA GLY A 181 -34.06 -26.64 8.97
C GLY A 181 -35.07 -26.69 10.11
N GLU A 182 -34.62 -26.46 11.35
CA GLU A 182 -35.47 -26.42 12.54
C GLU A 182 -36.54 -25.34 12.45
N LYS A 183 -36.17 -24.13 12.00
CA LYS A 183 -37.11 -23.03 11.75
C LYS A 183 -38.21 -23.47 10.78
N LYS A 184 -37.87 -24.10 9.66
CA LYS A 184 -38.86 -24.61 8.70
C LYS A 184 -39.77 -25.67 9.35
N GLY A 185 -39.21 -26.59 10.12
CA GLY A 185 -39.98 -27.58 10.88
C GLY A 185 -40.95 -26.95 11.88
N MET A 186 -40.51 -25.94 12.62
CA MET A 186 -41.37 -25.17 13.53
C MET A 186 -42.50 -24.43 12.79
N CYS A 187 -42.20 -23.76 11.67
CA CYS A 187 -43.22 -23.12 10.85
C CYS A 187 -44.29 -24.11 10.39
N MET A 188 -43.90 -25.30 9.94
CA MET A 188 -44.86 -26.35 9.58
C MET A 188 -45.73 -26.76 10.77
N ARG A 189 -45.14 -27.02 11.95
CA ARG A 189 -45.91 -27.37 13.17
C ARG A 189 -46.91 -26.28 13.57
N LEU A 190 -46.51 -25.01 13.55
CA LEU A 190 -47.39 -23.88 13.85
C LEU A 190 -48.53 -23.74 12.84
N SER A 191 -48.27 -24.01 11.55
CA SER A 191 -49.32 -24.00 10.52
C SER A 191 -50.38 -25.09 10.75
N CYS A 192 -49.96 -26.28 11.18
CA CYS A 192 -50.86 -27.39 11.51
C CYS A 192 -51.76 -27.08 12.73
N ILE A 193 -51.28 -26.30 13.70
CA ILE A 193 -52.04 -25.92 14.90
C ILE A 193 -52.99 -24.74 14.59
N SER A 194 -52.50 -23.72 13.88
CA SER A 194 -53.27 -22.49 13.63
C SER A 194 -54.46 -22.70 12.67
N THR A 195 -54.36 -23.64 11.73
CA THR A 195 -55.41 -23.91 10.74
C THR A 195 -56.72 -24.42 11.36
N PRO A 196 -56.73 -25.47 12.22
CA PRO A 196 -57.95 -25.92 12.90
C PRO A 196 -58.46 -24.89 13.91
N CYS A 197 -57.60 -24.16 14.62
CA CYS A 197 -58.04 -23.07 15.50
C CYS A 197 -58.74 -21.93 14.72
N ARG A 198 -58.19 -21.51 13.57
CA ARG A 198 -58.86 -20.55 12.68
C ARG A 198 -60.21 -21.07 12.17
N ARG A 199 -60.29 -22.35 11.76
CA ARG A 199 -61.56 -22.97 11.34
C ARG A 199 -62.59 -23.01 12.47
N ALA A 200 -62.17 -23.35 13.69
CA ALA A 200 -63.05 -23.39 14.86
C ALA A 200 -63.57 -21.99 15.24
N ILE A 201 -62.71 -20.95 15.24
CA ILE A 201 -63.12 -19.57 15.52
C ILE A 201 -64.12 -19.07 14.47
N LEU A 202 -63.87 -19.33 13.17
CA LEU A 202 -64.80 -18.97 12.11
C LEU A 202 -66.15 -19.69 12.27
N ALA A 203 -66.16 -20.98 12.60
CA ALA A 203 -67.40 -21.74 12.84
C ALA A 203 -68.25 -21.16 13.98
N ILE A 204 -67.62 -20.70 15.08
CA ILE A 204 -68.31 -20.03 16.19
C ILE A 204 -68.87 -18.66 15.76
N GLY A 205 -68.15 -17.92 14.92
CA GLY A 205 -68.58 -16.61 14.42
C GLY A 205 -69.78 -16.67 13.47
N TYR A 206 -69.89 -17.71 12.64
CA TYR A 206 -71.02 -17.89 11.71
C TYR A 206 -72.28 -18.51 12.37
N GLY A 207 -72.15 -19.14 13.54
CA GLY A 207 -73.29 -19.70 14.28
C GLY A 207 -74.17 -18.67 15.02
N ARG A 208 -73.81 -17.38 15.00
CA ARG A 208 -74.49 -16.31 15.76
C ARG A 208 -75.18 -15.24 14.90
N LYS A 209 -75.52 -15.57 13.65
CA LYS A 209 -76.41 -14.75 12.79
C LYS A 209 -77.66 -15.54 12.44
N GLY A 210 -78.51 -15.72 13.44
CA GLY A 210 -79.79 -16.39 13.29
C GLY A 210 -80.75 -16.01 14.41
N HIS A 211 -80.93 -14.71 14.65
CA HIS A 211 -82.15 -14.09 15.20
C HIS A 211 -81.86 -12.59 15.37
N GLY A 212 -82.09 -11.84 14.30
CA GLY A 212 -82.00 -10.38 14.29
C GLY A 212 -82.84 -9.92 13.12
N THR A 213 -84.06 -9.49 13.44
CA THR A 213 -85.10 -8.98 12.56
C THR A 213 -84.58 -7.97 11.56
N ALA A 214 -85.15 -8.02 10.36
CA ALA A 214 -85.01 -7.00 9.34
C ALA A 214 -85.39 -5.63 9.91
N GLU A 215 -84.44 -4.70 9.96
CA GLU A 215 -84.74 -3.27 9.87
C GLU A 215 -83.74 -2.60 8.94
N THR A 216 -84.33 -1.83 8.05
CA THR A 216 -83.78 -1.08 6.93
C THR A 216 -83.03 0.18 7.37
N ASN A 217 -82.27 0.73 6.41
CA ASN A 217 -81.61 2.05 6.35
C ASN A 217 -80.11 1.94 6.61
N GLY A 218 -79.22 2.22 5.65
CA GLY A 218 -79.29 3.24 4.61
C GLY A 218 -78.37 4.37 5.05
N TYR A 219 -77.16 4.45 4.50
CA TYR A 219 -76.39 5.69 4.40
C TYR A 219 -75.24 5.50 3.41
N SER A 220 -75.40 6.14 2.26
CA SER A 220 -74.34 6.50 1.32
C SER A 220 -73.45 7.58 1.94
N GLY A 221 -72.13 7.37 1.89
CA GLY A 221 -71.15 8.38 2.23
C GLY A 221 -69.97 8.26 1.28
N GLU A 222 -70.07 8.98 0.17
CA GLU A 222 -68.94 9.41 -0.65
C GLU A 222 -67.99 10.23 0.23
N PHE A 223 -66.68 9.94 0.17
CA PHE A 223 -65.57 10.90 -0.01
C PHE A 223 -64.23 10.14 -0.03
#